data_AF-A0A2S9GK97-F1
#
_entry.id   AF-A0A2S9GK97-F1
#
_cell.length_a   1.000
_cell.length_b   1.000
_cell.length_c   1.000
_cell.angle_alpha   90.00
_cell.angle_beta   90.00
_cell.angle_gamma   90.00
#
_symmetry.space_group_name_H-M   'P 1'
#
loop_
_entity.id
_entity.type
_entity.pdbx_description
1 polymer ?
#
loop_
_entity_poly.entity_id
_entity_poly.type
_entity_poly.pdbx_seq_one_letter_code
_entity_poly.pdbx_strand_id
1 'polypeptide(L)' 'SRIRDALATLPTDRVPTSKDWARLSAGWRDDLDQRIVHLQRLRDNLTGCIGCGCLSLKVCALANPGDVLADNGPGAVRL' A
#
# COMPACT_ATOMS: atom_id res chain seq x y z
N SER A 1 -13.10 0.99 -12.16
CA SER A 1 -14.09 -0.08 -12.51
C SER A 1 -13.78 -1.46 -11.91
N ARG A 2 -12.72 -1.66 -11.11
CA ARG A 2 -12.22 -2.99 -10.68
C ARG A 2 -13.26 -3.98 -10.12
N ILE A 3 -14.21 -3.52 -9.30
CA ILE A 3 -15.27 -4.40 -8.76
C ILE A 3 -16.23 -4.85 -9.86
N ARG A 4 -16.60 -3.96 -10.78
CA ARG A 4 -17.46 -4.27 -11.92
C ARG A 4 -16.80 -5.33 -12.81
N ASP A 5 -15.52 -5.14 -13.11
CA ASP A 5 -14.75 -6.03 -13.98
C ASP A 5 -14.59 -7.42 -13.33
N ALA A 6 -14.39 -7.47 -12.01
CA ALA A 6 -14.35 -8.74 -11.27
C ALA A 6 -15.70 -9.46 -11.26
N LEU A 7 -16.80 -8.75 -11.01
CA LEU A 7 -18.15 -9.33 -11.01
C LEU A 7 -18.55 -9.86 -12.39
N ALA A 8 -18.04 -9.25 -13.47
CA ALA A 8 -18.27 -9.72 -14.84
C ALA A 8 -17.63 -11.10 -15.14
N THR A 9 -16.74 -11.60 -14.27
CA THR A 9 -16.16 -12.95 -14.39
C THR A 9 -17.05 -14.06 -13.85
N LEU A 10 -18.16 -13.71 -13.17
CA LEU A 10 -19.12 -14.69 -12.68
C LEU A 10 -19.99 -15.25 -13.82
N PRO A 11 -20.48 -16.49 -13.69
CA PRO A 11 -21.40 -17.07 -14.66
C PRO A 11 -22.66 -16.20 -14.80
N THR A 12 -23.11 -16.03 -16.05
CA THR A 12 -24.34 -15.29 -16.38
C THR A 12 -25.55 -16.19 -16.59
N ASP A 13 -25.32 -17.49 -16.78
CA ASP A 13 -26.31 -18.51 -17.14
C ASP A 13 -26.79 -19.35 -15.95
N ARG A 14 -26.15 -19.19 -14.78
CA ARG A 14 -26.51 -19.90 -13.54
C ARG A 14 -26.20 -19.07 -12.31
N VAL A 15 -26.79 -19.47 -11.18
CA VAL A 15 -26.44 -18.91 -9.87
C VAL A 15 -24.96 -19.23 -9.55
N PRO A 16 -24.14 -18.24 -9.17
CA PRO A 16 -22.77 -18.46 -8.74
C PRO A 16 -22.68 -19.37 -7.52
N THR A 17 -21.74 -20.31 -7.55
CA THR A 17 -21.46 -21.23 -6.43
C THR A 17 -20.41 -20.65 -5.50
N SER A 18 -20.26 -21.26 -4.31
CA SER A 18 -19.17 -20.92 -3.38
C SER A 18 -17.78 -21.02 -4.03
N LYS A 19 -17.60 -21.92 -5.02
CA LYS A 19 -16.32 -22.05 -5.75
C LYS A 19 -16.07 -20.87 -6.69
N ASP A 20 -17.12 -20.34 -7.32
CA ASP A 20 -17.01 -19.15 -8.18
C ASP A 20 -16.67 -17.93 -7.34
N TRP A 21 -17.32 -17.78 -6.18
CA TRP A 21 -17.01 -16.72 -5.21
C TRP A 21 -15.60 -16.84 -4.63
N ALA A 22 -15.14 -18.06 -4.31
CA ALA A 22 -13.78 -18.29 -3.83
C ALA A 22 -12.74 -17.88 -4.88
N ARG A 23 -12.97 -18.19 -6.16
CA ARG A 23 -12.07 -17.77 -7.24
C ARG A 23 -12.04 -16.25 -7.40
N LEU A 24 -13.20 -15.61 -7.38
CA LEU A 24 -13.30 -14.15 -7.53
C LEU A 24 -12.64 -13.42 -6.36
N SER A 25 -12.89 -13.86 -5.13
CA SER A 25 -12.35 -13.23 -3.92
C SER A 25 -10.86 -13.47 -3.69
N ALA A 26 -10.26 -14.51 -4.28
CA ALA A 26 -8.83 -14.79 -4.17
C ALA A 26 -7.96 -13.59 -4.61
N GLY A 27 -8.30 -12.95 -5.74
CA GLY A 27 -7.54 -11.79 -6.21
C GLY A 27 -7.64 -10.56 -5.30
N TRP A 28 -8.74 -10.40 -4.56
CA TRP A 28 -8.87 -9.34 -3.56
C TRP A 28 -8.11 -9.67 -2.28
N ARG A 29 -8.11 -10.94 -1.88
CA ARG A 29 -7.31 -11.41 -0.75
C ARG A 29 -5.83 -11.09 -0.98
N ASP A 30 -5.30 -11.41 -2.16
CA ASP A 30 -3.91 -11.13 -2.49
C ASP A 30 -3.60 -9.62 -2.46
N ASP A 31 -4.51 -8.78 -2.99
CA ASP A 31 -4.37 -7.31 -2.95
C ASP A 31 -4.36 -6.77 -1.51
N LEU A 32 -5.23 -7.31 -0.65
CA LEU A 32 -5.30 -6.94 0.77
C LEU A 32 -4.03 -7.36 1.50
N ASP A 33 -3.55 -8.58 1.28
CA ASP A 33 -2.34 -9.10 1.90
C ASP A 33 -1.12 -8.25 1.51
N GLN A 34 -1.01 -7.83 0.24
CA GLN A 34 0.05 -6.92 -0.19
C GLN A 34 0.00 -5.56 0.53
N ARG A 35 -1.20 -4.99 0.71
CA ARG A 35 -1.36 -3.72 1.44
C ARG A 35 -1.01 -3.88 2.91
N ILE A 36 -1.41 -4.99 3.53
CA ILE A 36 -1.07 -5.29 4.93
C ILE A 36 0.45 -5.36 5.10
N VAL A 37 1.14 -6.10 4.23
CA VAL A 37 2.62 -6.19 4.27
C VAL A 37 3.25 -4.80 4.12
N HIS A 38 2.73 -3.97 3.21
CA HIS A 38 3.24 -2.61 3.05
C HIS A 38 3.04 -1.77 4.33
N LEU A 39 1.85 -1.81 4.92
CA LEU A 39 1.52 -1.07 6.13
C LEU A 39 2.32 -1.57 7.35
N GLN A 40 2.57 -2.87 7.45
CA GLN A 40 3.43 -3.45 8.48
C GLN A 40 4.88 -2.94 8.34
N ARG A 41 5.44 -2.95 7.13
CA ARG A 41 6.77 -2.37 6.87
C ARG A 41 6.83 -0.89 7.23
N LEU A 42 5.81 -0.13 6.86
CA LEU A 42 5.71 1.29 7.21
C LEU A 42 5.71 1.48 8.73
N ARG A 43 4.90 0.73 9.47
CA ARG A 43 4.85 0.76 10.94
C ARG A 43 6.20 0.44 11.56
N ASP A 44 6.85 -0.61 11.08
CA ASP A 44 8.13 -1.08 11.65
C ASP A 44 9.25 -0.04 11.38
N ASN A 45 9.27 0.54 10.17
CA ASN A 45 10.18 1.63 9.81
C ASN A 45 9.92 2.90 10.65
N LEU A 46 8.65 3.28 10.86
CA LEU A 46 8.29 4.42 11.71
C LEU A 46 8.73 4.20 13.16
N THR A 47 8.50 3.00 13.70
CA THR A 47 8.95 2.64 15.06
C THR A 47 10.47 2.77 15.18
N GLY A 48 11.22 2.32 14.17
CA GLY A 48 12.66 2.50 14.09
C GLY A 48 13.10 3.97 14.04
N CYS A 49 12.43 4.81 13.23
CA CYS A 49 12.77 6.23 13.13
C CYS A 49 12.40 7.01 14.42
N ILE A 50 11.34 6.61 15.16
CA ILE A 50 11.01 7.18 16.47
C ILE A 50 12.03 6.75 17.53
N GLY A 51 12.42 5.47 17.55
CA GLY A 51 13.42 4.94 18.50
C GLY A 51 14.84 5.49 18.30
N CYS A 52 15.23 5.84 17.07
CA CYS A 52 16.46 6.58 16.77
C CYS A 52 16.41 8.04 17.24
N GLY A 53 15.21 8.63 17.35
CA GLY A 53 15.00 10.04 17.67
C GLY A 53 15.55 11.03 16.64
N CYS A 54 16.12 10.55 15.55
CA CYS A 54 16.99 11.33 14.70
C CYS A 54 16.28 11.96 13.49
N LEU A 55 15.18 11.37 12.99
CA LEU A 55 14.50 11.75 11.73
C LEU A 55 15.50 12.12 10.60
N SER A 56 16.69 11.52 10.64
CA SER A 56 17.81 11.95 9.83
C SER A 56 17.64 11.39 8.43
N LEU A 57 17.56 12.29 7.45
CA LEU A 57 17.43 11.98 6.02
C LEU A 57 18.54 11.07 5.47
N LYS A 58 19.67 10.93 6.17
CA LYS A 58 20.74 9.98 5.80
C LYS A 58 20.44 8.52 6.16
N VAL A 59 19.53 8.27 7.11
CA VAL A 59 19.28 6.92 7.66
C VAL A 59 17.80 6.51 7.57
N CYS A 60 16.86 7.46 7.58
CA CYS A 60 15.43 7.14 7.49
C CYS A 60 15.05 6.96 6.01
N ALA A 61 14.92 5.70 5.59
CA ALA A 61 14.47 5.28 4.24
C ALA A 61 13.02 5.66 3.90
N LEU A 62 12.35 6.43 4.78
CA LEU A 62 11.02 6.97 4.60
C LEU A 62 11.02 8.33 3.87
N ALA A 63 12.19 8.81 3.46
CA ALA A 63 12.32 10.10 2.80
C ALA A 63 11.71 10.05 1.40
N ASN A 64 10.84 11.02 1.12
CA ASN A 64 10.22 11.30 -0.17
C ASN A 64 11.28 11.30 -1.30
N PRO A 65 11.41 10.22 -2.10
CA PRO A 65 12.49 10.12 -3.08
C PRO A 65 12.37 11.12 -4.23
N GLY A 66 11.19 11.74 -4.38
CA GLY A 66 10.90 12.77 -5.37
C GLY A 66 10.83 14.18 -4.78
N ASP A 67 11.52 14.45 -3.66
CA ASP A 67 11.51 15.77 -3.05
C ASP A 67 12.32 16.79 -3.86
N VAL A 68 11.64 17.44 -4.81
CA VAL A 68 12.20 18.51 -5.66
C VAL A 68 12.58 19.77 -4.87
N LEU A 69 12.14 19.90 -3.61
CA LEU A 69 12.47 21.03 -2.76
C LEU A 69 13.66 20.73 -1.83
N ALA A 70 14.22 19.51 -1.87
CA ALA A 70 15.39 19.12 -1.07
C ALA A 70 16.61 20.04 -1.31
N ASP A 71 16.74 20.60 -2.51
CA ASP A 71 17.79 21.57 -2.86
C ASP A 71 17.70 22.88 -2.05
N ASN A 72 16.52 23.19 -1.47
CA ASN A 72 16.31 24.38 -0.64
C ASN A 72 16.67 24.17 0.85
N GLY A 73 17.19 22.99 1.19
CA GLY A 73 17.62 22.65 2.55
C GLY A 73 16.65 21.69 3.27
N PRO A 74 17.08 21.14 4.42
CA PRO A 74 16.28 20.17 5.16
C PRO A 74 15.06 20.81 5.83
N GLY A 75 13.89 20.14 5.78
CA GLY A 75 12.68 20.54 6.51
C GLY A 75 11.50 20.91 5.62
N ALA A 76 10.38 21.30 6.22
CA ALA A 76 9.18 21.70 5.48
C ALA A 76 9.38 23.06 4.81
N VAL A 77 9.36 23.09 3.48
CA VAL A 77 9.40 24.32 2.68
C VAL A 77 7.97 24.70 2.31
N ARG A 78 7.60 25.97 2.53
CA ARG A 78 6.27 26.49 2.18
C ARG A 78 6.33 27.11 0.79
N LEU A 79 5.46 26.67 -0.12
CA LEU A 79 5.23 27.28 -1.45
C LEU A 79 4.54 28.64 -1.31
#